data_AF-A0A6B3NSN2-F1
#
_entry.id   AF-A0A6B3NSN2-F1
#
_cell.length_a   1.000
_cell.length_b   1.000
_cell.length_c   1.000
_cell.angle_alpha   90.00
_cell.angle_beta   90.00
_cell.angle_gamma   90.00
#
_symmetry.space_group_name_H-M   'P 1'
#
loop_
_entity.id
_entity.type
_entity.pdbx_description
1 polymer ?
#
loop_
_entity_poly.entity_id
_entity_poly.type
_entity_poly.pdbx_seq_one_letter_code
_entity_poly.pdbx_strand_id
1 'polypeptide(L)'
;MLTFNYDRSFVAFAKCTTPGYEGYLDCAELAMKSGAPMRRAADWVTVTSFLGEEPHRFWFRCFEDGEGGQYYDIQSWSRKTGRDRNPSMHHTAMTNSGYMALYDAANALDQLWQVKIFDGEAVHPLPDPLALGEIASVEIITPQNASVCLYKREEVGHLWHCFVANSGGPVLTLTLEIVDLGEELLDDH
;
A
#
# COMPACT_ATOMS: atom_id res chain seq x y z
N MET A 1 14.41 19.72 4.97
CA MET A 1 13.21 20.09 4.19
C MET A 1 12.98 18.96 3.21
N LEU A 2 11.78 18.39 3.15
CA LEU A 2 11.47 17.34 2.19
C LEU A 2 11.11 17.96 0.84
N THR A 3 11.63 17.38 -0.24
CA THR A 3 11.39 17.81 -1.62
C THR A 3 10.72 16.68 -2.37
N PHE A 4 9.64 17.00 -3.09
CA PHE A 4 8.97 16.00 -3.92
C PHE A 4 9.90 15.54 -5.05
N ASN A 5 10.04 14.22 -5.22
CA ASN A 5 10.84 13.60 -6.26
C ASN A 5 9.94 12.83 -7.24
N TYR A 6 9.81 13.40 -8.43
CA TYR A 6 9.03 12.83 -9.52
C TYR A 6 9.62 11.53 -10.06
N ASP A 7 10.92 11.50 -10.32
CA ASP A 7 11.61 10.36 -10.95
C ASP A 7 11.58 9.11 -10.06
N ARG A 8 11.29 9.28 -8.76
CA ARG A 8 11.15 8.20 -7.78
C ARG A 8 9.72 7.91 -7.34
N SER A 9 8.75 8.67 -7.84
CA SER A 9 7.34 8.36 -7.62
C SER A 9 6.88 7.28 -8.60
N PHE A 10 5.93 6.44 -8.22
CA PHE A 10 5.47 5.36 -9.11
C PHE A 10 4.12 4.80 -8.70
N VAL A 11 3.42 4.17 -9.64
CA VAL A 11 2.18 3.42 -9.39
C VAL A 11 2.49 1.94 -9.45
N ALA A 12 2.01 1.18 -8.47
CA ALA A 12 2.22 -0.26 -8.43
C ALA A 12 1.00 -1.04 -7.93
N PHE A 13 0.93 -2.31 -8.34
CA PHE A 13 0.19 -3.32 -7.58
C PHE A 13 1.07 -3.85 -6.46
N ALA A 14 0.49 -4.06 -5.28
CA ALA A 14 1.21 -4.59 -4.14
C ALA A 14 0.66 -5.98 -3.78
N LYS A 15 1.45 -7.01 -4.11
CA LYS A 15 1.14 -8.42 -3.81
C LYS A 15 1.77 -8.80 -2.47
N CYS A 16 0.97 -9.29 -1.53
CA CYS A 16 1.48 -9.86 -0.29
C CYS A 16 2.11 -11.24 -0.54
N THR A 17 3.34 -11.40 -0.10
CA THR A 17 4.13 -12.64 -0.18
C THR A 17 4.47 -13.23 1.19
N THR A 18 3.94 -12.64 2.27
CA THR A 18 4.06 -13.22 3.62
C THR A 18 3.41 -14.61 3.66
N PRO A 19 4.13 -15.66 4.12
CA PRO A 19 3.61 -17.03 4.14
C PRO A 19 2.27 -17.17 4.87
N GLY A 20 1.28 -17.76 4.20
CA GLY A 20 -0.08 -17.98 4.73
C GLY A 20 -1.01 -16.78 4.61
N TYR A 21 -0.55 -15.69 4.00
CA TYR A 21 -1.29 -14.45 3.75
C TYR A 21 -1.12 -13.98 2.30
N GLU A 22 -0.90 -14.91 1.37
CA GLU A 22 -0.67 -14.60 -0.04
C GLU A 22 -1.93 -13.99 -0.68
N GLY A 23 -1.82 -12.76 -1.19
CA GLY A 23 -2.94 -11.99 -1.68
C GLY A 23 -2.50 -10.64 -2.24
N TYR A 24 -3.42 -9.68 -2.32
CA TYR A 24 -3.11 -8.32 -2.76
C TYR A 24 -3.56 -7.29 -1.74
N LEU A 25 -2.83 -6.18 -1.67
CA LEU A 25 -3.29 -5.01 -0.94
C LEU A 25 -4.53 -4.44 -1.62
N ASP A 26 -5.46 -4.00 -0.79
CA ASP A 26 -6.72 -3.41 -1.21
C ASP A 26 -7.17 -2.35 -0.19
N CYS A 27 -8.19 -1.59 -0.55
CA CYS A 27 -8.93 -0.68 0.33
C CYS A 27 -10.38 -1.15 0.46
N ALA A 28 -10.54 -2.44 0.79
CA ALA A 28 -11.83 -3.09 0.90
C ALA A 28 -11.81 -4.26 1.88
N GLU A 29 -12.96 -4.52 2.47
CA GLU A 29 -13.22 -5.70 3.26
C GLU A 29 -14.03 -6.72 2.45
N LEU A 30 -14.11 -7.95 2.95
CA LEU A 30 -15.02 -8.96 2.43
C LEU A 30 -16.24 -9.12 3.34
N ALA A 31 -17.41 -9.31 2.74
CA ALA A 31 -18.62 -9.66 3.47
C ALA A 31 -19.46 -10.66 2.68
N MET A 32 -20.21 -11.51 3.39
CA MET A 32 -21.21 -12.36 2.74
C MET A 32 -22.41 -11.52 2.29
N LYS A 33 -22.75 -11.60 1.00
CA LYS A 33 -23.94 -10.96 0.42
C LYS A 33 -24.63 -11.93 -0.52
N SER A 34 -25.93 -12.15 -0.30
CA SER A 34 -26.74 -13.09 -1.09
C SER A 34 -26.12 -14.50 -1.21
N GLY A 35 -25.45 -14.97 -0.15
CA GLY A 35 -24.83 -16.30 -0.10
C GLY A 35 -23.44 -16.41 -0.75
N ALA A 36 -22.88 -15.33 -1.29
CA ALA A 36 -21.54 -15.30 -1.85
C ALA A 36 -20.65 -14.28 -1.12
N PRO A 37 -19.32 -14.52 -1.01
CA PRO A 37 -18.41 -13.50 -0.51
C PRO A 37 -18.27 -12.39 -1.55
N MET A 38 -18.38 -11.15 -1.11
CA MET A 38 -18.29 -9.97 -1.96
C MET A 38 -17.36 -8.93 -1.34
N ARG A 39 -16.62 -8.23 -2.21
CA ARG A 39 -15.83 -7.06 -1.87
C ARG A 39 -16.75 -5.90 -1.46
N ARG A 40 -16.42 -5.22 -0.36
CA ARG A 40 -17.09 -4.04 0.16
C ARG A 40 -16.04 -2.95 0.38
N ALA A 41 -16.19 -1.82 -0.30
CA ALA A 41 -15.30 -0.67 -0.11
C ALA A 41 -15.23 -0.27 1.38
N ALA A 42 -14.03 0.00 1.86
CA ALA A 42 -13.73 0.36 3.23
C ALA A 42 -12.59 1.39 3.25
N ASP A 43 -12.46 2.10 4.37
CA ASP A 43 -11.40 3.10 4.53
C ASP A 43 -10.14 2.49 5.16
N TRP A 44 -10.06 1.16 5.27
CA TRP A 44 -8.91 0.45 5.81
C TRP A 44 -8.05 -0.11 4.68
N VAL A 45 -6.73 -0.12 4.86
CA VAL A 45 -5.84 -0.89 4.00
C VAL A 45 -5.85 -2.34 4.49
N THR A 46 -6.16 -3.25 3.58
CA THR A 46 -6.29 -4.67 3.84
C THR A 46 -5.39 -5.47 2.91
N VAL A 47 -5.14 -6.73 3.25
CA VAL A 47 -4.70 -7.75 2.31
C VAL A 47 -5.84 -8.75 2.13
N THR A 48 -6.12 -9.14 0.89
CA THR A 48 -7.22 -10.06 0.59
C THR A 48 -6.84 -11.11 -0.44
N SER A 49 -7.48 -12.27 -0.36
CA SER A 49 -7.45 -13.29 -1.40
C SER A 49 -8.46 -13.07 -2.53
N PHE A 50 -9.29 -12.03 -2.45
CA PHE A 50 -10.21 -11.69 -3.53
C PHE A 50 -9.43 -11.21 -4.76
N LEU A 51 -9.50 -11.99 -5.83
CA LEU A 51 -8.96 -11.62 -7.13
C LEU A 51 -10.10 -11.03 -7.96
N GLY A 52 -10.19 -9.70 -7.99
CA GLY A 52 -11.05 -9.00 -8.96
C GLY A 52 -10.54 -9.15 -10.38
N GLU A 53 -11.05 -8.35 -11.32
CA GLU A 53 -10.49 -8.29 -12.68
C GLU A 53 -9.02 -7.84 -12.69
N GLU A 54 -8.67 -6.97 -11.74
CA GLU A 54 -7.34 -6.41 -11.58
C GLU A 54 -7.13 -6.05 -10.10
N PRO A 55 -5.92 -6.21 -9.53
CA PRO A 55 -5.60 -5.75 -8.19
C PRO A 55 -5.79 -4.24 -8.02
N HIS A 56 -5.85 -3.77 -6.78
CA HIS A 56 -5.90 -2.33 -6.50
C HIS A 56 -4.52 -1.71 -6.72
N ARG A 57 -4.46 -0.54 -7.37
CA ARG A 57 -3.22 0.20 -7.55
C ARG A 57 -3.01 1.15 -6.38
N PHE A 58 -1.76 1.36 -6.02
CA PHE A 58 -1.35 2.41 -5.10
C PHE A 58 -0.35 3.34 -5.78
N TRP A 59 -0.47 4.64 -5.54
CA TRP A 59 0.51 5.62 -5.95
C TRP A 59 1.47 5.89 -4.79
N PHE A 60 2.76 5.65 -5.02
CA PHE A 60 3.84 5.85 -4.08
C PHE A 60 4.51 7.18 -4.42
N ARG A 61 4.08 8.27 -3.80
CA ARG A 61 4.62 9.62 -4.06
C ARG A 61 5.87 9.84 -3.22
N CYS A 62 7.03 9.91 -3.88
CA CYS A 62 8.32 10.00 -3.21
C CYS A 62 8.69 11.43 -2.82
N PHE A 63 9.18 11.59 -1.60
CA PHE A 63 9.78 12.79 -1.05
C PHE A 63 11.18 12.45 -0.53
N GLU A 64 12.14 13.34 -0.78
CA GLU A 64 13.52 13.18 -0.34
C GLU A 64 13.92 14.27 0.65
N ASP A 65 14.68 13.89 1.68
CA ASP A 65 15.39 14.86 2.52
C ASP A 65 16.72 15.29 1.90
N GLY A 66 17.37 16.27 2.54
CA GLY A 66 18.66 16.78 2.08
C GLY A 66 19.84 15.82 2.26
N GLU A 67 19.63 14.69 2.94
CA GLU A 67 20.63 13.64 3.19
C GLU A 67 20.41 12.41 2.27
N GLY A 68 19.37 12.44 1.43
CA GLY A 68 19.02 11.35 0.50
C GLY A 68 18.05 10.31 1.09
N GLY A 69 17.48 10.55 2.26
CA GLY A 69 16.42 9.74 2.83
C GLY A 69 15.14 9.81 1.98
N GLN A 70 14.54 8.67 1.68
CA GLN A 70 13.34 8.55 0.85
C GLN A 70 12.11 8.23 1.70
N TYR A 71 11.04 8.97 1.46
CA TYR A 71 9.77 8.88 2.16
C TYR A 71 8.62 8.90 1.16
N TYR A 72 7.54 8.18 1.44
CA TYR A 72 6.45 7.99 0.50
C TYR A 72 5.13 8.41 1.13
N ASP A 73 4.36 9.23 0.42
CA ASP A 73 2.92 9.36 0.63
C ASP A 73 2.25 8.28 -0.24
N ILE A 74 1.83 7.19 0.40
CA ILE A 74 1.20 6.06 -0.29
C ILE A 74 -0.29 6.36 -0.41
N GLN A 75 -0.82 6.31 -1.62
CA GLN A 75 -2.19 6.67 -1.90
C GLN A 75 -2.95 5.55 -2.58
N SER A 76 -4.22 5.36 -2.21
CA SER A 76 -5.18 4.60 -3.01
C SER A 76 -5.27 5.23 -4.40
N TRP A 77 -5.11 4.41 -5.45
CA TRP A 77 -5.09 4.89 -6.82
C TRP A 77 -6.08 4.13 -7.68
N SER A 78 -7.32 4.63 -7.75
CA SER A 78 -8.34 4.07 -8.64
C SER A 78 -8.64 5.08 -9.75
N ARG A 79 -7.91 4.97 -10.85
CA ARG A 79 -7.99 5.95 -11.95
C ARG A 79 -9.28 5.94 -12.76
N LYS A 80 -10.17 4.96 -12.56
CA LYS A 80 -11.44 4.82 -13.31
C LYS A 80 -12.35 3.70 -12.78
N THR A 81 -12.04 3.04 -11.65
CA THR A 81 -12.68 1.76 -11.31
C THR A 81 -13.89 1.87 -10.38
N GLY A 82 -14.24 3.08 -9.90
CA GLY A 82 -15.38 3.27 -8.99
C GLY A 82 -15.25 2.48 -7.68
N ARG A 83 -14.01 2.11 -7.31
CA ARG A 83 -13.70 1.30 -6.13
C ARG A 83 -13.57 2.12 -4.86
N ASP A 84 -13.38 3.43 -5.00
CA ASP A 84 -13.30 4.37 -3.88
C ASP A 84 -14.72 4.81 -3.47
N ARG A 85 -15.09 4.55 -2.22
CA ARG A 85 -16.38 5.00 -1.67
C ARG A 85 -16.42 6.53 -1.53
N ASN A 86 -15.24 7.13 -1.32
CA ASN A 86 -15.03 8.56 -1.25
C ASN A 86 -13.72 8.90 -1.96
N PRO A 87 -13.73 9.49 -3.16
CA PRO A 87 -12.51 9.80 -3.91
C PRO A 87 -11.62 10.84 -3.20
N SER A 88 -12.16 11.59 -2.24
CA SER A 88 -11.34 12.49 -1.44
C SER A 88 -10.41 11.72 -0.50
N MET A 89 -10.80 10.53 -0.03
CA MET A 89 -10.01 9.72 0.91
C MET A 89 -9.10 8.77 0.15
N HIS A 90 -7.85 9.16 -0.02
CA HIS A 90 -6.87 8.35 -0.75
C HIS A 90 -5.50 8.30 -0.08
N HIS A 91 -5.17 9.20 0.85
CA HIS A 91 -3.90 9.17 1.56
C HIS A 91 -3.90 8.08 2.63
N THR A 92 -2.85 7.27 2.70
CA THR A 92 -2.75 6.25 3.75
C THR A 92 -2.04 6.80 4.98
N ALA A 93 -2.59 6.60 6.18
CA ALA A 93 -1.94 6.96 7.45
C ALA A 93 -2.22 5.90 8.53
N MET A 94 -1.43 5.93 9.61
CA MET A 94 -1.71 5.13 10.80
C MET A 94 -2.82 5.78 11.65
N THR A 95 -3.83 5.01 11.99
CA THR A 95 -4.84 5.37 12.99
C THR A 95 -4.27 5.30 14.41
N ASN A 96 -4.92 5.97 15.36
CA ASN A 96 -4.59 5.88 16.79
C ASN A 96 -4.67 4.46 17.36
N SER A 97 -5.42 3.57 16.70
CA SER A 97 -5.57 2.16 17.09
C SER A 97 -4.55 1.26 16.41
N GLY A 98 -3.61 1.80 15.64
CA GLY A 98 -2.52 1.03 15.04
C GLY A 98 -2.88 0.30 13.75
N TYR A 99 -3.91 0.74 13.02
CA TYR A 99 -4.26 0.26 11.68
C TYR A 99 -3.90 1.27 10.59
N MET A 100 -3.55 0.81 9.40
CA MET A 100 -3.36 1.66 8.23
C MET A 100 -4.73 1.91 7.55
N ALA A 101 -5.07 3.19 7.34
CA ALA A 101 -6.36 3.62 6.82
C ALA A 101 -6.23 4.78 5.83
N LEU A 102 -7.29 5.05 5.08
CA LEU A 102 -7.42 6.14 4.13
C LEU A 102 -7.92 7.42 4.81
N TYR A 103 -7.35 8.55 4.39
CA TYR A 103 -7.63 9.89 4.86
C TYR A 103 -7.74 10.86 3.68
N ASP A 104 -8.45 11.96 3.90
CA ASP A 104 -8.71 12.99 2.91
C ASP A 104 -7.62 14.07 2.82
N ALA A 105 -6.89 14.27 3.91
CA ALA A 105 -5.76 15.17 3.96
C ALA A 105 -4.44 14.46 3.63
N ALA A 106 -3.58 15.16 2.91
CA ALA A 106 -2.21 14.72 2.72
C ALA A 106 -1.51 14.55 4.07
N ASN A 107 -0.71 13.49 4.17
CA ASN A 107 0.09 13.22 5.36
C ASN A 107 1.02 14.40 5.64
N ALA A 108 1.13 14.75 6.93
CA ALA A 108 2.23 15.59 7.37
C ALA A 108 3.57 14.89 7.07
N LEU A 109 4.64 15.67 6.91
CA LEU A 109 5.95 15.13 6.52
C LEU A 109 6.49 14.06 7.50
N ASP A 110 6.13 14.16 8.78
CA ASP A 110 6.48 13.21 9.83
C ASP A 110 5.58 11.96 9.88
N GLN A 111 4.64 11.85 8.95
CA GLN A 111 3.71 10.72 8.81
C GLN A 111 3.96 9.93 7.52
N LEU A 112 4.97 10.29 6.74
CA LEU A 112 5.33 9.59 5.51
C LEU A 112 5.96 8.23 5.79
N TRP A 113 5.68 7.29 4.89
CA TRP A 113 6.14 5.91 4.97
C TRP A 113 7.56 5.77 4.42
N GLN A 114 8.30 4.77 4.85
CA GLN A 114 9.46 4.31 4.08
C GLN A 114 9.07 3.02 3.36
N VAL A 115 9.60 2.85 2.15
CA VAL A 115 9.43 1.63 1.35
C VAL A 115 10.82 1.08 1.10
N LYS A 116 11.10 -0.12 1.60
CA LYS A 116 12.45 -0.70 1.58
C LYS A 116 12.44 -2.12 1.08
N ILE A 117 13.52 -2.53 0.44
CA ILE A 117 13.78 -3.93 0.06
C ILE A 117 14.45 -4.62 1.23
N PHE A 118 13.93 -5.78 1.61
CA PHE A 118 14.52 -6.68 2.60
C PHE A 118 15.17 -7.87 1.89
N ASP A 119 16.46 -8.08 2.12
CA ASP A 119 17.23 -9.19 1.52
C ASP A 119 17.37 -10.41 2.45
N GLY A 120 16.77 -10.36 3.64
CA GLY A 120 16.91 -11.38 4.68
C GLY A 120 17.79 -10.95 5.87
N GLU A 121 18.69 -9.97 5.66
CA GLU A 121 19.62 -9.49 6.69
C GLU A 121 19.46 -8.00 6.96
N ALA A 122 19.22 -7.20 5.91
CA ALA A 122 19.14 -5.75 5.99
C ALA A 122 17.98 -5.20 5.16
N VAL A 123 17.59 -3.97 5.49
CA VAL A 123 16.65 -3.17 4.71
C VAL A 123 17.40 -2.12 3.91
N HIS A 124 17.09 -2.03 2.62
CA HIS A 124 17.72 -1.14 1.65
C HIS A 124 16.67 -0.21 1.03
N PRO A 125 17.04 1.02 0.62
CA PRO A 125 16.14 1.85 -0.17
C PRO A 125 15.77 1.17 -1.49
N LEU A 126 14.71 1.65 -2.15
CA LEU A 126 14.38 1.23 -3.51
C LEU A 126 15.52 1.62 -4.48
N PRO A 127 15.70 0.87 -5.59
CA PRO A 127 16.78 1.12 -6.56
C PRO A 127 16.68 2.51 -7.19
N ASP A 128 17.83 3.00 -7.64
CA ASP A 128 17.98 4.24 -8.40
C ASP A 128 18.83 3.99 -9.66
N PRO A 129 18.29 4.19 -10.88
CA PRO A 129 16.92 4.61 -11.19
C PRO A 129 15.86 3.53 -10.93
N LEU A 130 14.61 3.94 -10.75
CA LEU A 130 13.45 3.04 -10.79
C LEU A 130 13.14 2.60 -12.23
N ALA A 131 12.55 1.42 -12.38
CA ALA A 131 12.09 0.89 -13.66
C ALA A 131 10.73 0.21 -13.49
N LEU A 132 10.00 0.10 -14.59
CA LEU A 132 8.79 -0.73 -14.66
C LEU A 132 9.14 -2.20 -14.39
N GLY A 133 8.20 -2.94 -13.79
CA GLY A 133 8.36 -4.36 -13.45
C GLY A 133 8.34 -4.64 -11.95
N GLU A 134 8.82 -5.81 -11.56
CA GLU A 134 8.69 -6.30 -10.19
C GLU A 134 9.87 -5.91 -9.29
N ILE A 135 9.56 -5.42 -8.09
CA ILE A 135 10.48 -5.33 -6.96
C ILE A 135 9.98 -6.27 -5.87
N ALA A 136 10.74 -7.32 -5.60
CA ALA A 136 10.40 -8.32 -4.59
C ALA A 136 10.89 -7.94 -3.19
N SER A 137 10.32 -8.62 -2.19
CA SER A 137 10.70 -8.53 -0.77
C SER A 137 10.66 -7.10 -0.21
N VAL A 138 9.62 -6.36 -0.56
CA VAL A 138 9.43 -4.99 -0.09
C VAL A 138 8.69 -4.96 1.24
N GLU A 139 9.13 -4.12 2.17
CA GLU A 139 8.44 -3.81 3.41
C GLU A 139 8.02 -2.32 3.43
N ILE A 140 6.84 -2.06 4.00
CA ILE A 140 6.41 -0.71 4.34
C ILE A 140 6.74 -0.47 5.80
N ILE A 141 7.45 0.62 6.07
CA ILE A 141 7.93 0.98 7.39
C ILE A 141 7.26 2.27 7.83
N THR A 142 6.72 2.24 9.04
CA THR A 142 6.11 3.39 9.72
C THR A 142 7.12 4.52 9.96
N PRO A 143 6.67 5.75 10.18
CA PRO A 143 7.56 6.85 10.56
C PRO A 143 8.36 6.59 11.85
N GLN A 144 7.87 5.68 12.72
CA GLN A 144 8.55 5.26 13.94
C GLN A 144 9.56 4.11 13.72
N ASN A 145 9.93 3.82 12.47
CA ASN A 145 10.89 2.77 12.07
C ASN A 145 10.45 1.34 12.45
N ALA A 146 9.15 1.06 12.49
CA ALA A 146 8.62 -0.29 12.60
C ALA A 146 7.99 -0.75 11.28
N SER A 147 8.28 -1.98 10.84
CA SER A 147 7.61 -2.58 9.68
C SER A 147 6.13 -2.81 9.99
N VAL A 148 5.27 -2.61 9.00
CA VAL A 148 3.84 -2.92 9.14
C VAL A 148 3.62 -4.43 9.12
N CYS A 149 2.55 -4.86 9.78
CA CYS A 149 2.17 -6.24 10.02
C CYS A 149 0.79 -6.55 9.46
N LEU A 150 0.50 -7.84 9.32
CA LEU A 150 -0.82 -8.37 9.00
C LEU A 150 -1.54 -8.71 10.31
N TYR A 151 -2.76 -8.22 10.49
CA TYR A 151 -3.53 -8.44 11.70
C TYR A 151 -4.95 -8.94 11.40
N LYS A 152 -5.44 -9.84 12.27
CA LYS A 152 -6.84 -10.32 12.29
C LYS A 152 -7.33 -10.82 10.92
N ARG A 153 -6.83 -11.98 10.50
CA ARG A 153 -7.32 -12.69 9.31
C ARG A 153 -8.75 -13.18 9.54
N GLU A 154 -9.66 -12.74 8.69
CA GLU A 154 -11.08 -13.09 8.72
C GLU A 154 -11.46 -13.88 7.46
N GLU A 155 -12.03 -15.07 7.67
CA GLU A 155 -12.56 -15.91 6.60
C GLU A 155 -14.00 -15.48 6.27
N VAL A 156 -14.28 -15.33 4.98
CA VAL A 156 -15.58 -14.94 4.43
C VAL A 156 -15.89 -15.88 3.25
N GLY A 157 -16.67 -16.92 3.53
CA GLY A 157 -16.95 -17.97 2.54
C GLY A 157 -15.68 -18.76 2.22
N HIS A 158 -15.23 -18.70 0.96
CA HIS A 158 -13.99 -19.32 0.50
C HIS A 158 -12.84 -18.32 0.34
N LEU A 159 -13.06 -17.06 0.72
CA LEU A 159 -12.10 -15.97 0.62
C LEU A 159 -11.76 -15.45 2.01
N TRP A 160 -10.74 -14.61 2.10
CA TRP A 160 -10.33 -13.99 3.34
C TRP A 160 -9.81 -12.58 3.12
N HIS A 161 -9.79 -11.80 4.19
CA HIS A 161 -9.04 -10.56 4.27
C HIS A 161 -8.40 -10.42 5.65
N CYS A 162 -7.39 -9.56 5.76
CA CYS A 162 -6.82 -9.12 7.03
C CYS A 162 -6.44 -7.64 6.94
N PHE A 163 -6.21 -7.01 8.07
CA PHE A 163 -5.88 -5.59 8.14
C PHE A 163 -4.37 -5.38 8.14
N VAL A 164 -3.92 -4.28 7.55
CA VAL A 164 -2.55 -3.79 7.72
C VAL A 164 -2.48 -2.96 9.00
N ALA A 165 -1.55 -3.30 9.88
CA ALA A 165 -1.41 -2.72 11.21
C ALA A 165 0.06 -2.47 11.57
N ASN A 166 0.34 -1.76 12.66
CA ASN A 166 1.71 -1.56 13.14
C ASN A 166 2.23 -2.65 14.08
N SER A 167 1.39 -3.64 14.41
CA SER A 167 1.73 -4.73 15.33
C SER A 167 0.68 -5.85 15.29
N GLY A 168 0.94 -6.95 16.02
CA GLY A 168 -0.07 -7.96 16.33
C GLY A 168 -0.09 -9.19 15.41
N GLY A 169 0.78 -9.26 14.40
CA GLY A 169 0.93 -10.43 13.54
C GLY A 169 2.23 -10.41 12.74
N PRO A 170 2.37 -11.26 11.71
CA PRO A 170 3.61 -11.35 10.93
C PRO A 170 3.84 -10.06 10.13
N VAL A 171 5.11 -9.75 9.86
CA VAL A 171 5.50 -8.62 9.01
C VAL A 171 4.90 -8.80 7.60
N LEU A 172 4.40 -7.70 7.05
CA LEU A 172 3.91 -7.63 5.69
C LEU A 172 5.10 -7.52 4.72
N THR A 173 5.31 -8.57 3.94
CA THR A 173 6.29 -8.60 2.86
C THR A 173 5.54 -8.55 1.52
N LEU A 174 6.02 -7.71 0.62
CA LEU A 174 5.37 -7.38 -0.63
C LEU A 174 6.25 -7.72 -1.84
N THR A 175 5.61 -7.96 -2.97
CA THR A 175 6.16 -7.68 -4.29
C THR A 175 5.41 -6.48 -4.84
N LEU A 176 6.14 -5.45 -5.26
CA LEU A 176 5.59 -4.29 -5.95
C LEU A 176 5.77 -4.50 -7.45
N GLU A 177 4.66 -4.59 -8.19
CA GLU A 177 4.68 -4.58 -9.66
C GLU A 177 4.45 -3.13 -10.12
N ILE A 178 5.54 -2.45 -10.46
CA ILE A 178 5.54 -1.06 -10.93
C ILE A 178 5.01 -1.02 -12.36
N VAL A 179 3.90 -0.32 -12.53
CA VAL A 179 3.18 -0.22 -13.81
C VAL A 179 3.29 1.16 -14.45
N ASP A 180 3.53 2.21 -13.65
CA ASP A 180 3.77 3.57 -14.12
C ASP A 180 4.87 4.24 -13.29
N LEU A 181 5.69 5.10 -13.90
CA LEU A 181 6.71 5.91 -13.23
C LEU A 181 6.30 7.40 -13.20
N GLY A 182 6.73 8.09 -12.16
CA GLY A 182 6.48 9.51 -11.93
C GLY A 182 5.01 9.88 -11.80
N GLU A 183 4.71 11.08 -12.32
CA GLU A 183 3.38 11.65 -12.46
C GLU A 183 2.95 11.63 -13.94
N GLU A 184 3.21 10.54 -14.69
CA GLU A 184 2.87 10.49 -16.13
C GLU A 184 1.36 10.62 -16.44
N LEU A 185 0.55 10.99 -15.45
CA LEU A 185 -0.89 10.97 -15.53
C LEU A 185 -1.58 12.11 -14.72
N LEU A 186 -0.93 13.25 -14.51
CA LEU A 186 -1.69 14.52 -14.34
C LEU A 186 -2.06 15.18 -15.68
N ASP A 187 -1.45 14.74 -16.78
CA ASP A 187 -1.76 15.24 -18.13
C ASP A 187 -2.71 14.30 -18.89
N ASP A 188 -3.89 14.01 -18.32
CA ASP A 188 -5.04 13.60 -19.14
C ASP A 188 -5.80 14.88 -19.53
N HIS A 189 -5.39 15.49 -20.65
CA HIS A 189 -6.21 16.41 -21.44
C HIS A 189 -7.45 15.70 -22.03
#